data_AF-A0A3N9TMK9-F1
#
_entry.id   AF-A0A3N9TMK9-F1
#
_cell.length_a   1.000
_cell.length_b   1.000
_cell.length_c   1.000
_cell.angle_alpha   90.00
_cell.angle_beta   90.00
_cell.angle_gamma   90.00
#
_symmetry.space_group_name_H-M   'P 1'
#
loop_
_entity.id
_entity.type
_entity.pdbx_description
1 polymer ?
#
loop_
_entity_poly.entity_id
_entity_poly.type
_entity_poly.pdbx_seq_one_letter_code
_entity_poly.pdbx_strand_id
1 'polypeptide(L)'
;TLATQAKEATLARFRTQLESQLSNSHQQMQTFNHRLEQIIRVSGRLIVIATLLAMLLVYLLNHYFIRSRLVKRFTQLNQVVVRIGLGETNAAIPVYGGDELGRIARLLRRTLGQLNQQKSRLEQEITERKGIEQHLRAT
;
A
#
# COMPACT_ATOMS: atom_id res chain seq x y z
N THR A 1 -80.65 -23.84 23.42
CA THR A 1 -79.64 -24.45 24.32
C THR A 1 -78.53 -25.17 23.57
N LEU A 2 -78.79 -25.86 22.45
CA LEU A 2 -77.74 -26.50 21.62
C LEU A 2 -76.77 -25.53 20.92
N ALA A 3 -77.28 -24.39 20.43
CA ALA A 3 -76.44 -23.37 19.78
C ALA A 3 -75.42 -22.70 20.73
N THR A 4 -75.73 -22.67 22.04
CA THR A 4 -74.85 -22.07 23.05
C THR A 4 -73.69 -23.01 23.40
N GLN A 5 -73.96 -24.31 23.56
CA GLN A 5 -72.91 -25.32 23.79
C GLN A 5 -71.94 -25.44 22.60
N ALA A 6 -72.42 -25.34 21.36
CA ALA A 6 -71.55 -25.35 20.19
C ALA A 6 -70.61 -24.14 20.13
N LYS A 7 -71.09 -22.96 20.57
CA LYS A 7 -70.27 -21.74 20.69
C LYS A 7 -69.24 -21.84 21.80
N GLU A 8 -69.61 -22.39 22.96
CA GLU A 8 -68.68 -22.62 24.06
C GLU A 8 -67.58 -23.63 23.70
N ALA A 9 -67.94 -24.72 23.01
CA ALA A 9 -66.97 -25.71 22.55
C ALA A 9 -66.00 -25.16 21.49
N THR A 10 -66.47 -24.28 20.61
CA THR A 10 -65.62 -23.62 19.62
C THR A 10 -64.72 -22.56 20.23
N LEU A 11 -65.23 -21.76 21.18
CA LEU A 11 -64.40 -20.81 21.94
C LEU A 11 -63.31 -21.51 22.77
N ALA A 12 -63.64 -22.64 23.41
CA ALA A 12 -62.66 -23.42 24.16
C ALA A 12 -61.53 -23.91 23.25
N ARG A 13 -61.87 -24.39 22.05
CA ARG A 13 -60.88 -24.82 21.04
C ARG A 13 -60.01 -23.66 20.55
N PHE A 14 -60.61 -22.50 20.25
CA PHE A 14 -59.86 -21.30 19.86
C PHE A 14 -58.90 -20.84 20.97
N ARG A 15 -59.34 -20.87 22.24
CA ARG A 15 -58.51 -20.50 23.39
C ARG A 15 -57.32 -21.44 23.55
N THR A 16 -57.54 -22.75 23.45
CA THR A 16 -56.43 -23.73 23.52
C THR A 16 -55.45 -23.59 22.35
N GLN A 17 -55.94 -23.27 21.15
CA GLN A 17 -55.07 -23.01 20.00
C GLN A 17 -54.25 -21.73 20.18
N LEU A 18 -54.88 -20.66 20.68
CA LEU A 18 -54.20 -19.40 20.97
C LEU A 18 -53.14 -19.56 22.06
N GLU A 19 -53.44 -20.27 23.15
CA GLU A 19 -52.46 -20.58 24.19
C GLU A 19 -51.28 -21.41 23.64
N SER A 20 -51.54 -22.40 22.78
CA SER A 20 -50.47 -23.17 22.14
C SER A 20 -49.61 -22.33 21.18
N GLN A 21 -50.23 -21.40 20.43
CA GLN A 21 -49.51 -20.54 19.50
C GLN A 21 -48.72 -19.44 20.22
N LEU A 22 -49.28 -18.84 21.27
CA LEU A 22 -48.59 -17.85 22.10
C LEU A 22 -47.40 -18.47 22.84
N SER A 23 -47.58 -19.66 23.40
CA SER A 23 -46.51 -20.39 24.09
C SER A 23 -45.37 -20.75 23.12
N ASN A 24 -45.70 -21.27 21.93
CA ASN A 24 -44.71 -21.58 20.90
C ASN A 24 -44.04 -20.33 20.30
N SER A 25 -44.77 -19.21 20.19
CA SER A 25 -44.24 -17.94 19.68
C SER A 25 -43.22 -17.32 20.64
N HIS A 26 -43.47 -17.37 21.96
CA HIS A 26 -42.50 -16.89 22.94
C HIS A 26 -41.20 -17.70 22.93
N GLN A 27 -41.27 -19.02 22.78
CA GLN A 27 -40.07 -19.85 22.63
C GLN A 27 -39.32 -19.58 21.32
N GLN A 28 -40.04 -19.35 20.22
CA GLN A 28 -39.43 -18.96 18.94
C GLN A 28 -38.77 -17.58 19.02
N MET A 29 -39.39 -16.60 19.69
CA MET A 29 -38.77 -15.28 19.89
C MET A 29 -37.53 -15.34 20.77
N GLN A 30 -37.53 -16.16 21.84
CA GLN A 30 -36.35 -16.32 22.70
C GLN A 30 -35.17 -16.95 21.95
N THR A 31 -35.44 -18.01 21.20
CA THR A 31 -34.40 -18.68 20.39
C THR A 31 -33.91 -17.82 19.23
N PHE A 32 -34.80 -17.03 18.60
CA PHE A 32 -34.43 -16.06 17.58
C PHE A 32 -33.56 -14.94 18.15
N ASN A 33 -33.93 -14.38 19.30
CA ASN A 33 -33.17 -13.31 19.94
C ASN A 33 -31.76 -13.79 20.35
N HIS A 34 -31.63 -15.02 20.87
CA HIS A 34 -30.33 -15.64 21.14
C HIS A 34 -29.48 -15.82 19.87
N ARG A 35 -30.08 -16.22 18.76
CA ARG A 35 -29.37 -16.34 17.47
C ARG A 35 -28.88 -14.98 16.97
N LEU A 36 -29.68 -13.92 17.11
CA LEU A 36 -29.27 -12.56 16.74
C LEU A 36 -28.10 -12.06 17.59
N GLU A 37 -28.14 -12.25 18.91
CA GLU A 37 -27.02 -11.87 19.79
C GLU A 37 -25.72 -12.61 19.43
N GLN A 38 -25.81 -13.90 19.10
CA GLN A 38 -24.64 -14.69 18.69
C GLN A 38 -24.08 -14.21 17.33
N ILE A 39 -24.94 -13.97 16.34
CA ILE A 39 -24.53 -13.49 15.01
C ILE A 39 -23.87 -12.11 15.10
N ILE A 40 -24.44 -11.18 15.88
CA ILE A 40 -23.91 -9.83 16.06
C ILE A 40 -22.55 -9.86 16.78
N ARG A 41 -22.40 -10.69 17.82
CA ARG A 41 -21.15 -10.79 18.59
C ARG A 41 -20.01 -11.43 17.78
N VAL A 42 -20.30 -12.45 16.97
CA VAL A 42 -19.30 -13.10 16.11
C VAL A 42 -18.87 -12.16 14.97
N SER A 43 -19.82 -11.47 14.35
CA SER A 43 -19.55 -10.51 13.26
C SER A 43 -18.74 -9.30 13.74
N GLY A 44 -19.05 -8.76 14.92
CA GLY A 44 -18.31 -7.65 15.51
C GLY A 44 -16.84 -8.01 15.82
N ARG A 45 -16.59 -9.22 16.34
CA ARG A 45 -15.22 -9.69 16.60
C ARG A 45 -14.41 -9.85 15.32
N LEU A 46 -15.02 -10.35 14.24
CA LEU A 46 -14.39 -10.47 12.93
C LEU A 46 -13.96 -9.10 12.37
N ILE A 47 -14.82 -8.08 12.48
CA ILE A 47 -14.50 -6.72 12.03
C ILE A 47 -13.32 -6.13 12.81
N VAL A 48 -13.30 -6.30 14.13
CA VAL A 48 -12.19 -5.82 14.97
C VAL A 48 -10.88 -6.52 14.59
N ILE A 49 -10.90 -7.84 14.42
CA ILE A 49 -9.71 -8.62 14.01
C ILE A 49 -9.22 -8.17 12.63
N ALA A 50 -10.13 -8.02 11.66
CA ALA A 50 -9.79 -7.54 10.32
C ALA A 50 -9.17 -6.14 10.35
N THR A 51 -9.72 -5.24 11.17
CA THR A 51 -9.21 -3.87 11.33
C THR A 51 -7.82 -3.87 11.96
N LEU A 52 -7.59 -4.68 13.00
CA LEU A 52 -6.29 -4.83 13.64
C LEU A 52 -5.25 -5.42 12.67
N LEU A 53 -5.62 -6.43 11.88
CA LEU A 53 -4.75 -6.99 10.84
C LEU A 53 -4.41 -5.97 9.76
N ALA A 54 -5.37 -5.20 9.29
CA ALA A 54 -5.14 -4.12 8.33
C ALA A 54 -4.19 -3.05 8.90
N MET A 55 -4.40 -2.63 10.16
CA MET A 55 -3.56 -1.65 10.83
C MET A 55 -2.13 -2.19 11.05
N LEU A 56 -1.99 -3.46 11.41
CA LEU A 56 -0.69 -4.13 11.53
C LEU A 56 0.04 -4.20 10.19
N LEU A 57 -0.66 -4.53 9.10
CA LEU A 57 -0.10 -4.55 7.75
C LEU A 57 0.37 -3.15 7.32
N VAL A 58 -0.43 -2.10 7.57
CA VAL A 58 -0.03 -0.72 7.29
C VAL A 58 1.21 -0.34 8.09
N TYR A 59 1.26 -0.67 9.39
CA TYR A 59 2.43 -0.41 10.23
C TYR A 59 3.67 -1.15 9.72
N LEU A 60 3.56 -2.45 9.41
CA LEU A 60 4.66 -3.25 8.89
C LEU A 60 5.15 -2.71 7.55
N LEU A 61 4.25 -2.47 6.59
CA LEU A 61 4.61 -1.94 5.28
C LEU A 61 5.25 -0.56 5.41
N ASN A 62 4.71 0.31 6.25
CA ASN A 62 5.29 1.62 6.50
C ASN A 62 6.69 1.51 7.12
N HIS A 63 6.84 0.71 8.17
CA HIS A 63 8.10 0.60 8.89
C HIS A 63 9.20 -0.14 8.12
N TYR A 64 8.89 -1.32 7.56
CA TYR A 64 9.86 -2.14 6.84
C TYR A 64 10.11 -1.63 5.42
N PHE A 65 9.06 -1.27 4.67
CA PHE A 65 9.18 -1.00 3.24
C PHE A 65 9.69 0.44 2.98
N ILE A 66 9.15 1.44 3.68
CA ILE A 66 9.56 2.84 3.48
C ILE A 66 10.96 3.06 4.06
N ARG A 67 11.18 2.67 5.32
CA ARG A 67 12.41 3.01 6.03
C ARG A 67 13.63 2.21 5.59
N SER A 68 13.48 0.93 5.26
CA SER A 68 14.65 0.08 4.92
C SER A 68 14.94 0.03 3.42
N ARG A 69 13.93 -0.01 2.55
CA ARG A 69 14.14 -0.27 1.12
C ARG A 69 14.23 1.00 0.27
N LEU A 70 13.35 1.98 0.51
CA LEU A 70 13.32 3.23 -0.25
C LEU A 70 14.36 4.23 0.26
N VAL A 71 14.41 4.48 1.57
CA VAL A 71 15.35 5.47 2.13
C VAL A 71 16.80 5.08 1.88
N LYS A 72 17.20 3.82 2.13
CA LYS A 72 18.59 3.39 1.87
C LYS A 72 19.01 3.55 0.41
N ARG A 73 18.15 3.16 -0.54
CA ARG A 73 18.43 3.29 -1.98
C ARG A 73 18.44 4.75 -2.43
N PHE A 74 17.55 5.56 -1.88
CA PHE A 74 17.50 7.00 -2.16
C PHE A 74 18.73 7.72 -1.60
N THR A 75 19.18 7.41 -0.38
CA THR A 75 20.40 7.99 0.19
C THR A 75 21.63 7.62 -0.62
N GLN A 76 21.73 6.37 -1.09
CA GLN A 76 22.82 5.94 -1.97
C GLN A 76 22.80 6.69 -3.31
N LEU A 77 21.63 6.82 -3.94
CA LEU A 77 21.50 7.57 -5.19
C LEU A 77 21.83 9.06 -4.98
N ASN A 78 21.32 9.67 -3.91
CA ASN A 78 21.56 11.06 -3.57
C ASN A 78 23.05 11.33 -3.30
N GLN A 79 23.74 10.45 -2.57
CA GLN A 79 25.18 10.57 -2.36
C GLN A 79 25.98 10.56 -3.65
N VAL A 80 25.58 9.74 -4.64
CA VAL A 80 26.26 9.72 -5.94
C VAL A 80 25.98 11.03 -6.70
N VAL A 81 24.73 11.52 -6.71
CA VAL A 81 24.37 12.81 -7.33
C VAL A 81 25.14 13.97 -6.70
N VAL A 82 25.30 13.99 -5.38
CA VAL A 82 26.09 15.03 -4.68
C VAL A 82 27.56 14.98 -5.09
N ARG A 83 28.18 13.79 -5.17
CA ARG A 83 29.57 13.65 -5.63
C ARG A 83 29.77 14.11 -7.07
N ILE A 84 28.82 13.79 -7.95
CA ILE A 84 28.79 14.29 -9.33
C ILE A 84 28.70 15.82 -9.35
N GLY A 85 27.83 16.41 -8.52
CA GLY A 85 27.70 17.87 -8.38
C GLY A 85 28.97 18.55 -7.86
N LEU A 86 29.79 17.82 -7.09
CA LEU A 86 31.09 18.27 -6.60
C LEU A 86 32.24 18.04 -7.58
N GLY A 87 31.97 17.54 -8.80
CA GLY A 87 32.97 17.41 -9.87
C GLY A 87 33.65 16.04 -9.96
N GLU A 88 33.26 15.06 -9.13
CA GLU A 88 33.76 13.68 -9.23
C GLU A 88 33.01 12.93 -10.35
N THR A 89 33.55 12.95 -11.56
CA THR A 89 32.93 12.29 -12.74
C THR A 89 33.11 10.77 -12.79
N ASN A 90 33.88 10.18 -11.86
CA ASN A 90 34.18 8.75 -11.82
C ASN A 90 33.38 7.97 -10.75
N ALA A 91 32.32 8.57 -10.18
CA ALA A 91 31.48 7.90 -9.22
C ALA A 91 30.64 6.81 -9.91
N ALA A 92 30.93 5.53 -9.61
CA ALA A 92 30.17 4.39 -10.13
C ALA A 92 28.72 4.45 -9.62
N ILE A 93 27.77 4.89 -10.45
CA ILE A 93 26.33 4.88 -10.12
C ILE A 93 25.87 3.43 -10.02
N PRO A 94 25.54 2.94 -8.83
CA PRO A 94 25.05 1.59 -8.69
C PRO A 94 23.57 1.55 -9.10
N VAL A 95 23.27 0.84 -10.19
CA VAL A 95 21.90 0.68 -10.70
C VAL A 95 21.31 -0.57 -10.05
N TYR A 96 20.39 -0.40 -9.11
CA TYR A 96 19.67 -1.50 -8.48
C TYR A 96 18.19 -1.49 -8.88
N GLY A 97 17.67 -2.64 -9.32
CA GLY A 97 16.23 -2.85 -9.52
C GLY A 97 15.65 -2.44 -10.88
N GLY A 98 14.46 -2.98 -11.16
CA GLY A 98 13.62 -2.64 -12.31
C GLY A 98 12.57 -1.56 -12.01
N ASP A 99 12.65 -0.92 -10.84
CA ASP A 99 11.76 0.15 -10.40
C ASP A 99 12.14 1.52 -11.00
N GLU A 100 11.36 2.55 -10.67
CA GLU A 100 11.53 3.92 -11.12
C GLU A 100 12.89 4.50 -10.72
N LEU A 101 13.39 4.14 -9.54
CA LEU A 101 14.72 4.56 -9.06
C LEU A 101 15.83 3.94 -9.91
N GLY A 102 15.71 2.66 -10.26
CA GLY A 102 16.60 2.00 -11.21
C GLY A 102 16.58 2.67 -12.58
N ARG A 103 15.41 3.14 -13.05
CA ARG A 103 15.30 3.87 -14.32
C ARG A 103 16.01 5.23 -14.27
N ILE A 104 15.83 5.99 -13.19
CA ILE A 104 16.52 7.28 -12.97
C ILE A 104 18.03 7.06 -12.92
N ALA A 105 18.51 6.05 -12.18
CA ALA A 105 19.93 5.72 -12.10
C ALA A 105 20.55 5.38 -13.48
N ARG A 106 19.81 4.65 -14.33
CA ARG A 106 20.24 4.36 -15.71
C ARG A 106 20.34 5.61 -16.58
N LEU A 107 19.33 6.48 -16.50
CA LEU A 107 19.32 7.76 -17.21
C LEU A 107 20.50 8.63 -16.78
N LEU A 108 20.67 8.81 -15.48
CA LEU A 108 21.76 9.61 -14.92
C LEU A 108 23.14 9.11 -15.38
N ARG A 109 23.35 7.79 -15.36
CA ARG A 109 24.59 7.17 -15.85
C ARG A 109 24.86 7.47 -17.32
N ARG A 110 23.82 7.45 -18.17
CA ARG A 110 23.96 7.81 -19.60
C ARG A 110 24.30 9.28 -19.77
N THR A 111 23.60 10.17 -19.07
CA THR A 111 23.86 11.61 -19.14
C THR A 111 25.27 11.97 -18.69
N LEU A 112 25.79 11.31 -17.65
CA LEU A 112 27.17 11.52 -17.21
C LEU A 112 28.20 11.00 -18.20
N GLY A 113 27.97 9.84 -18.81
CA GLY A 113 28.82 9.34 -19.88
C GLY A 113 28.91 10.34 -21.04
N GLN A 114 27.77 10.92 -21.43
CA GLN A 114 27.71 11.94 -22.48
C GLN A 114 28.43 13.23 -22.09
N LEU A 115 28.20 13.73 -20.87
CA LEU A 115 28.87 14.93 -20.35
C LEU A 115 30.38 14.76 -20.30
N ASN A 116 30.87 13.61 -19.82
CA ASN A 116 32.31 13.37 -19.72
C ASN A 116 32.96 13.26 -21.11
N GLN A 117 32.26 12.65 -22.08
CA GLN A 117 32.71 12.63 -23.49
C GLN A 117 32.74 14.03 -24.11
N GLN A 118 31.72 14.86 -23.88
CA GLN A 118 31.69 16.23 -24.38
C GLN A 118 32.80 17.08 -23.76
N LYS A 119 33.01 16.96 -22.45
CA LYS A 119 34.10 17.66 -21.75
C LYS A 119 35.46 17.27 -22.31
N SER A 120 35.70 15.97 -22.52
CA SER A 120 36.97 15.48 -23.08
C SER A 120 37.22 15.99 -24.51
N ARG A 121 36.19 16.05 -25.36
CA ARG A 121 36.31 16.65 -26.70
C ARG A 121 36.64 18.14 -26.64
N LEU A 122 35.97 18.87 -25.75
CA LEU A 122 36.22 20.30 -25.57
C LEU A 122 37.66 20.57 -25.09
N GLU A 123 38.17 19.75 -24.17
CA GLU A 123 39.56 19.83 -23.71
C GLU A 123 40.57 19.54 -24.83
N GLN A 124 40.27 18.59 -25.72
CA GLN A 124 41.10 18.32 -26.90
C GLN A 124 41.11 19.52 -27.87
N GLU A 125 39.95 20.07 -28.20
CA GLU A 125 39.86 21.25 -29.08
C GLU A 125 40.58 22.48 -28.50
N ILE A 126 40.45 22.72 -27.19
CA ILE A 126 41.15 23.83 -26.52
C ILE A 126 42.67 23.60 -26.57
N THR A 127 43.12 22.36 -26.38
CA THR A 127 44.56 22.02 -26.43
C THR A 127 45.11 22.20 -27.84
N GLU A 128 44.37 21.75 -28.86
CA GLU A 128 44.75 21.89 -30.26
C GLU A 128 44.79 23.37 -30.70
N ARG A 129 43.77 24.16 -30.34
CA ARG A 129 43.76 25.61 -30.59
C ARG A 129 44.95 26.33 -29.94
N LYS A 130 45.28 25.98 -28.69
CA LYS A 130 46.44 26.56 -27.99
C LYS A 130 47.76 26.18 -28.67
N GLY A 131 47.90 24.94 -29.15
CA GLY A 131 49.10 24.51 -29.87
C GLY A 131 49.29 25.26 -31.19
N ILE A 132 48.20 25.47 -31.94
CA ILE A 132 48.21 26.25 -33.18
C ILE A 132 48.58 27.72 -32.88
N GLU A 133 47.97 28.34 -31.87
CA GLU A 133 48.26 29.73 -31.51
C GLU A 133 49.71 29.93 -31.05
N GLN A 134 50.28 28.96 -30.31
CA GLN A 134 51.70 29.00 -29.93
C GLN A 134 52.62 28.84 -31.14
N HIS A 135 52.28 27.98 -32.10
CA HIS A 135 53.06 27.81 -33.32
C HIS A 135 53.06 29.07 -34.20
N LEU A 136 51.91 29.74 -34.33
CA LEU A 136 51.80 31.00 -35.08
C LEU A 136 52.55 32.17 -34.41
N ARG A 137 52.66 32.20 -33.08
CA ARG A 137 53.41 33.26 -32.36
C ARG A 137 54.93 33.06 -32.39
N ALA A 138 55.39 31.86 -32.74
CA ALA A 138 56.81 31.51 -32.78
C ALA A 138 57.44 31.61 -34.18
N THR A 139 56.64 31.94 -35.20
CA THR A 139 57.06 32.21 -36.59
C THR A 139 57.03 33.70 -36.84
#